data_AF-A0A352IWF5-F1
#
_entry.id   AF-A0A352IWF5-F1
#
_cell.length_a   1.000
_cell.length_b   1.000
_cell.length_c   1.000
_cell.angle_alpha   90.00
_cell.angle_beta   90.00
_cell.angle_gamma   90.00
#
_symmetry.space_group_name_H-M   'P 1'
#
loop_
_entity.id
_entity.type
_entity.pdbx_description
1 polymer ?
#
loop_
_entity_poly.entity_id
_entity_poly.type
_entity_poly.pdbx_seq_one_letter_code
_entity_poly.pdbx_strand_id
1 'polypeptide(L)'
;MSEQTLGVHSETGTLRQVIICRPGLAHRRLTPSNCNALLFDDVFWVKQAQKDHDVFASVMRGRGVEVLDVNELLAETLAIPEGRAWILDHRINWNHIGVGMVSDLRAWMD
;
A
#
# COMPACT_ATOMS: atom_id res chain seq x y z
N MET A 1 -19.04 0.70 7.65
CA MET A 1 -18.37 1.94 7.22
C MET A 1 -18.86 3.05 8.13
N SER A 2 -17.95 3.86 8.70
CA SER A 2 -18.29 4.99 9.57
C SER A 2 -19.31 5.93 8.90
N GLU A 3 -20.36 6.35 9.63
CA GLU A 3 -21.39 7.31 9.16
C GLU A 3 -20.87 8.76 9.05
N GLN A 4 -19.57 8.99 9.21
CA GLN A 4 -18.98 10.32 9.23
C GLN A 4 -18.49 10.74 7.84
N THR A 5 -18.78 11.97 7.45
CA THR A 5 -18.20 12.60 6.25
C THR A 5 -16.67 12.63 6.36
N LEU A 6 -15.97 12.21 5.31
CA LEU A 6 -14.51 12.25 5.27
C LEU A 6 -13.99 13.69 5.36
N GLY A 7 -12.99 13.92 6.21
CA GLY A 7 -12.38 15.24 6.37
C GLY A 7 -11.21 15.24 7.36
N VAL A 8 -10.15 15.97 7.01
CA VAL A 8 -9.01 16.29 7.90
C VAL A 8 -9.04 17.79 8.15
N HIS A 9 -9.26 18.19 9.40
CA HIS A 9 -9.49 19.60 9.76
C HIS A 9 -8.40 20.19 10.66
N SER A 10 -7.49 19.36 11.17
CA SER A 10 -6.26 19.79 11.84
C SER A 10 -5.26 18.64 11.91
N GLU A 11 -3.99 18.99 12.16
CA GLU A 11 -2.89 18.03 12.38
C GLU A 11 -2.78 17.54 13.84
N THR A 12 -3.52 18.16 14.78
CA THR A 12 -3.41 17.92 16.23
C THR A 12 -4.73 17.53 16.89
N GLY A 13 -5.82 17.49 16.12
CA GLY A 13 -7.14 17.09 16.59
C GLY A 13 -7.22 15.60 16.89
N THR A 14 -8.35 15.16 17.45
CA THR A 14 -8.59 13.74 17.69
C THR A 14 -8.66 12.98 16.36
N LEU A 15 -7.67 12.13 16.12
CA LEU A 15 -7.64 11.22 14.98
C LEU A 15 -8.75 10.18 15.11
N ARG A 16 -9.58 10.03 14.08
CA ARG A 16 -10.72 9.09 14.06
C ARG A 16 -10.48 7.89 13.16
N GLN A 17 -9.91 8.14 11.98
CA GLN A 17 -9.60 7.12 10.99
C GLN A 17 -8.24 7.42 10.36
N VAL A 18 -7.46 6.39 10.08
CA VAL A 18 -6.15 6.50 9.42
C VAL A 18 -5.93 5.33 8.47
N ILE A 19 -5.22 5.61 7.38
CA ILE A 19 -4.74 4.59 6.44
C ILE A 19 -3.24 4.40 6.69
N ILE A 20 -2.80 3.15 6.87
CA ILE A 20 -1.40 2.77 7.03
C ILE A 20 -1.02 1.68 6.02
N CYS A 21 0.28 1.51 5.77
CA CYS A 21 0.77 0.50 4.83
C CYS A 21 1.79 -0.40 5.50
N ARG A 22 1.39 -1.64 5.77
CA ARG A 22 2.27 -2.62 6.42
C ARG A 22 3.46 -2.98 5.52
N PRO A 23 4.70 -3.00 6.06
CA PRO A 23 5.86 -3.43 5.29
C PRO A 23 5.69 -4.84 4.70
N GLY A 24 5.89 -4.97 3.38
CA GLY A 24 5.66 -6.23 2.66
C GLY A 24 6.73 -6.59 1.64
N LEU A 25 6.28 -7.17 0.53
CA LEU A 25 7.14 -7.69 -0.54
C LEU A 25 8.07 -6.63 -1.14
N ALA A 26 7.62 -5.37 -1.23
CA ALA A 26 8.43 -4.27 -1.73
C ALA A 26 9.77 -4.17 -0.98
N HIS A 27 9.74 -4.19 0.35
CA HIS A 27 10.92 -4.07 1.19
C HIS A 27 11.83 -5.31 1.13
N ARG A 28 11.28 -6.49 0.81
CA ARG A 28 12.10 -7.70 0.58
C ARG A 28 12.90 -7.64 -0.72
N ARG A 29 12.55 -6.73 -1.65
CA ARG A 29 13.29 -6.50 -2.89
C ARG A 29 14.37 -5.43 -2.75
N LEU A 30 14.50 -4.81 -1.57
CA LEU A 30 15.59 -3.89 -1.28
C LEU A 30 16.91 -4.64 -1.20
N THR A 31 17.92 -4.09 -1.86
CA THR A 31 19.31 -4.53 -1.82
C THR A 31 20.19 -3.31 -1.52
N PRO A 32 21.41 -3.51 -1.00
CA PRO A 32 22.34 -2.39 -0.79
C PRO A 32 22.64 -1.60 -2.07
N SER A 33 22.51 -2.24 -3.24
CA SER A 33 22.74 -1.60 -4.53
C SER A 33 21.54 -0.81 -5.07
N ASN A 34 20.32 -1.03 -4.57
CA ASN A 34 19.12 -0.38 -5.11
C ASN A 34 18.39 0.52 -4.12
N CYS A 35 18.69 0.47 -2.81
CA CYS A 35 17.94 1.18 -1.78
C CYS A 35 17.86 2.68 -2.04
N ASN A 36 18.98 3.32 -2.37
CA ASN A 36 19.04 4.76 -2.67
C ASN A 36 18.16 5.14 -3.88
N ALA A 37 18.15 4.31 -4.92
CA ALA A 37 17.31 4.55 -6.10
C ALA A 37 15.82 4.34 -5.81
N LEU A 38 15.48 3.54 -4.79
CA LEU A 38 14.12 3.30 -4.31
C LEU A 38 13.73 4.21 -3.15
N LEU A 39 14.52 5.25 -2.86
CA LEU A 39 14.27 6.25 -1.81
C LEU A 39 14.28 5.67 -0.40
N PHE A 40 15.13 4.65 -0.16
CA PHE A 40 15.42 4.09 1.16
C PHE A 40 16.88 4.31 1.53
N ASP A 41 17.13 4.69 2.78
CA ASP A 41 18.49 4.88 3.31
C ASP A 41 19.27 3.56 3.38
N ASP A 42 18.61 2.46 3.76
CA ASP A 42 19.23 1.14 3.87
C ASP A 42 18.20 -0.02 3.76
N VAL A 43 18.71 -1.25 3.66
CA VAL A 43 17.93 -2.48 3.81
C VAL A 43 17.66 -2.73 5.29
N PHE A 44 16.44 -3.16 5.62
CA PHE A 44 16.05 -3.42 7.00
C PHE A 44 15.37 -4.78 7.20
N TRP A 45 15.33 -5.23 8.45
CA TRP A 45 14.75 -6.52 8.80
C TRP A 45 13.23 -6.51 8.70
N VAL A 46 12.71 -6.89 7.53
CA VAL A 46 11.26 -6.81 7.20
C VAL A 46 10.38 -7.53 8.23
N LYS A 47 10.78 -8.69 8.76
CA LYS A 47 9.99 -9.39 9.78
C LYS A 47 9.86 -8.60 11.08
N GLN A 48 10.90 -7.89 11.48
CA GLN A 48 10.85 -7.04 12.66
C GLN A 48 10.04 -5.78 12.40
N ALA A 49 10.25 -5.12 11.26
CA ALA A 49 9.46 -3.95 10.86
C ALA A 49 7.95 -4.26 10.78
N GLN A 50 7.57 -5.46 10.34
CA GLN A 50 6.18 -5.93 10.38
C GLN A 50 5.63 -6.00 11.82
N LYS A 51 6.39 -6.56 12.76
CA LYS A 51 5.98 -6.62 14.17
C LYS A 51 5.83 -5.22 14.77
N ASP A 52 6.79 -4.33 14.49
CA ASP A 52 6.77 -2.95 14.99
C ASP A 52 5.56 -2.18 14.42
N HIS A 53 5.25 -2.38 13.14
CA HIS A 53 4.05 -1.84 12.50
C HIS A 53 2.75 -2.40 13.10
N ASP A 54 2.71 -3.71 13.41
CA ASP A 54 1.54 -4.35 14.02
C ASP A 54 1.30 -3.80 15.45
N VAL A 55 2.37 -3.52 16.20
CA VAL A 55 2.30 -2.83 17.50
C VAL A 55 1.78 -1.40 17.31
N PHE A 56 2.31 -0.64 16.34
CA PHE A 56 1.87 0.72 16.05
C PHE A 56 0.37 0.79 15.73
N ALA A 57 -0.11 -0.10 14.85
CA ALA A 57 -1.53 -0.23 14.53
C ALA A 57 -2.38 -0.57 15.77
N SER A 58 -1.89 -1.48 16.62
CA SER A 58 -2.58 -1.91 17.84
C SER A 58 -2.69 -0.78 18.88
N VAL A 59 -1.66 0.06 19.02
CA VAL A 59 -1.70 1.23 19.91
C VAL A 59 -2.76 2.23 19.46
N MET A 60 -2.88 2.49 18.15
CA MET A 60 -3.92 3.38 17.62
C MET A 60 -5.32 2.80 17.79
N ARG A 61 -5.52 1.52 17.47
CA ARG A 61 -6.80 0.81 17.68
C ARG A 61 -7.20 0.81 19.15
N GLY A 62 -6.25 0.61 20.06
CA GLY A 62 -6.48 0.68 21.52
C GLY A 62 -6.94 2.06 22.01
N ARG A 63 -6.73 3.12 21.21
CA ARG A 63 -7.24 4.48 21.46
C ARG A 63 -8.56 4.76 20.73
N GLY A 64 -9.17 3.76 20.11
CA GLY A 64 -10.43 3.89 19.37
C GLY A 64 -10.29 4.47 17.96
N VAL A 65 -9.07 4.53 17.39
CA VAL A 65 -8.86 4.94 16.01
C VAL A 65 -9.19 3.79 15.07
N GLU A 66 -9.96 4.05 14.02
CA GLU A 66 -10.17 3.12 12.91
C GLU A 66 -8.90 3.08 12.04
N VAL A 67 -8.23 1.93 12.00
CA VAL A 67 -6.97 1.76 11.27
C VAL A 67 -7.20 0.85 10.07
N LEU A 68 -7.12 1.43 8.88
CA LEU A 68 -7.28 0.78 7.58
C LEU A 68 -5.90 0.45 7.00
N ASP A 69 -5.73 -0.72 6.38
CA ASP A 69 -4.49 -1.11 5.68
C ASP A 69 -4.60 -0.88 4.17
N VAL A 70 -3.57 -0.29 3.56
CA VAL A 70 -3.52 -0.03 2.11
C VAL A 70 -3.65 -1.32 1.29
N ASN A 71 -3.05 -2.43 1.72
CA ASN A 71 -3.12 -3.67 0.95
C ASN A 71 -4.51 -4.30 1.02
N GLU A 72 -5.19 -4.19 2.18
CA GLU A 72 -6.58 -4.62 2.32
C GLU A 72 -7.49 -3.78 1.43
N LEU A 73 -7.40 -2.45 1.50
CA LEU A 73 -8.17 -1.54 0.65
C LEU A 73 -7.89 -1.76 -0.83
N LEU A 74 -6.62 -2.02 -1.21
CA LEU A 74 -6.26 -2.35 -2.58
C LEU A 74 -6.85 -3.69 -3.01
N ALA A 75 -6.82 -4.71 -2.17
CA ALA A 75 -7.42 -6.01 -2.47
C ALA A 75 -8.93 -5.91 -2.68
N GLU A 76 -9.62 -5.15 -1.83
CA GLU A 76 -11.05 -4.84 -1.96
C GLU A 76 -11.34 -4.07 -3.26
N THR A 77 -10.53 -3.06 -3.57
CA THR A 77 -10.65 -2.28 -4.81
C THR A 77 -10.44 -3.16 -6.04
N LEU A 78 -9.45 -4.05 -6.01
CA LEU A 78 -9.15 -4.99 -7.09
C LEU A 78 -10.19 -6.11 -7.21
N ALA A 79 -11.07 -6.31 -6.22
CA ALA A 79 -12.21 -7.21 -6.34
C ALA A 79 -13.34 -6.60 -7.17
N ILE A 80 -13.33 -5.27 -7.38
CA ILE A 80 -14.26 -4.57 -8.28
C ILE A 80 -13.68 -4.67 -9.71
N PRO A 81 -14.36 -5.33 -10.67
CA PRO A 81 -13.81 -5.56 -12.00
C PRO A 81 -13.39 -4.28 -12.72
N GLU A 82 -14.20 -3.22 -12.60
CA GLU A 82 -13.92 -1.90 -13.17
C GLU A 82 -12.69 -1.25 -12.53
N GLY A 83 -12.54 -1.37 -11.21
CA GLY A 83 -11.39 -0.86 -10.46
C GLY A 83 -10.10 -1.59 -10.84
N ARG A 84 -10.15 -2.92 -10.97
CA ARG A 84 -9.02 -3.72 -11.44
C ARG A 84 -8.61 -3.33 -12.85
N ALA A 85 -9.55 -3.29 -13.79
CA ALA A 85 -9.28 -2.92 -15.17
C ALA A 85 -8.64 -1.53 -15.24
N TRP A 86 -9.20 -0.55 -14.53
CA TRP A 86 -8.66 0.81 -14.47
C TRP A 86 -7.22 0.83 -13.97
N ILE A 87 -6.89 0.16 -12.86
CA ILE A 87 -5.52 0.11 -12.33
C ILE A 87 -4.57 -0.53 -13.32
N LEU A 88 -4.92 -1.71 -13.85
CA LEU A 88 -4.03 -2.46 -14.72
C LEU A 88 -3.81 -1.74 -16.06
N ASP A 89 -4.81 -1.06 -16.62
CA ASP A 89 -4.68 -0.29 -17.87
C ASP A 89 -3.70 0.89 -17.71
N HIS A 90 -3.70 1.51 -16.53
CA HIS A 90 -2.81 2.64 -16.23
C HIS A 90 -1.41 2.21 -15.80
N ARG A 91 -1.23 1.01 -15.23
CA ARG A 91 0.06 0.52 -14.74
C ARG A 91 0.81 -0.36 -15.73
N ILE A 92 0.09 -1.14 -16.54
CA ILE A 92 0.66 -2.08 -17.51
C ILE A 92 0.45 -1.50 -18.90
N ASN A 93 1.28 -0.52 -19.26
CA ASN A 93 1.27 0.12 -20.57
C ASN A 93 2.68 0.18 -21.18
N TRP A 94 2.74 0.57 -22.45
CA TRP A 94 3.96 0.50 -23.26
C TRP A 94 5.07 1.44 -22.76
N ASN A 95 4.71 2.53 -22.08
CA ASN A 95 5.68 3.48 -21.53
C ASN A 95 6.41 2.96 -20.29
N HIS A 96 5.78 2.04 -19.53
CA HIS A 96 6.35 1.52 -18.28
C HIS A 96 6.90 0.10 -18.43
N ILE A 97 6.29 -0.73 -19.29
CA ILE A 97 6.60 -2.17 -19.41
C ILE A 97 7.27 -2.50 -20.75
N GLY A 98 7.02 -1.69 -21.80
CA GLY A 98 7.48 -1.95 -23.16
C GLY A 98 6.54 -2.86 -23.96
N VAL A 99 6.59 -2.71 -25.29
CA VAL A 99 5.65 -3.37 -26.22
C VAL A 99 5.76 -4.90 -26.24
N GLY A 100 6.92 -5.46 -25.89
CA GLY A 100 7.17 -6.90 -25.99
C GLY A 100 6.60 -7.74 -24.84
N MET A 101 6.26 -7.14 -23.70
CA MET A 101 5.82 -7.87 -22.49
C MET A 101 4.46 -7.42 -21.96
N VAL A 102 3.95 -6.27 -22.42
CA VAL A 102 2.71 -5.67 -21.92
C VAL A 102 1.52 -6.63 -21.97
N SER A 103 1.34 -7.36 -23.08
CA SER A 103 0.19 -8.27 -23.27
C SER A 103 0.26 -9.47 -22.35
N ASP A 104 1.43 -10.12 -22.25
CA ASP A 104 1.63 -11.31 -21.42
C ASP A 104 1.50 -10.98 -19.93
N LEU A 105 2.11 -9.87 -19.49
CA LEU A 105 2.01 -9.44 -18.11
C LEU A 105 0.57 -9.06 -17.74
N ARG A 106 -0.15 -8.38 -18.65
CA ARG A 106 -1.56 -8.05 -18.41
C ARG A 106 -2.40 -9.32 -18.27
N ALA A 107 -2.27 -10.26 -19.19
CA ALA A 107 -3.02 -11.51 -19.17
C ALA A 107 -2.73 -12.34 -17.90
N TRP A 108 -1.51 -12.28 -17.35
CA TRP A 108 -1.17 -12.95 -16.10
C TRP A 108 -1.77 -12.27 -14.85
N MET A 109 -2.03 -10.96 -14.89
CA MET A 109 -2.52 -10.18 -13.75
C MET A 109 -4.05 -10.01 -13.70
N ASP A 110 -4.78 -10.32 -14.77
CA ASP A 110 -6.24 -10.35 -14.80
C ASP A 110 -6.82 -11.57 -14.04
#